data_AF-A0A1M7G9C7-F1
#
_entry.id   AF-A0A1M7G9C7-F1
#
_cell.length_a   1.000
_cell.length_b   1.000
_cell.length_c   1.000
_cell.angle_alpha   90.00
_cell.angle_beta   90.00
_cell.angle_gamma   90.00
#
_symmetry.space_group_name_H-M   'P 1'
#
loop_
_entity.id
_entity.type
_entity.pdbx_description
1 polymer ?
#
loop_
_entity_poly.entity_id
_entity_poly.type
_entity_poly.pdbx_seq_one_letter_code
_entity_poly.pdbx_strand_id
1 'polypeptide(L)'
;MCKIKTILTHVRIPEDIIDDIKREAEKKGTDISKEVVYMLRHYKHPLTPFVVIKIQNIVNRACTIAMRYAPDIVRELQRDMNELWKYLK
;
A
#
# COMPACT_ATOMS: atom_id res chain seq x y z
N MET A 1 -3.41 -20.61 -19.06
CA MET A 1 -2.77 -19.52 -18.29
C MET A 1 -1.70 -18.88 -19.18
N CYS A 2 -1.82 -17.59 -19.49
CA CYS A 2 -0.82 -16.89 -20.30
C CYS A 2 0.46 -16.71 -19.47
N LYS A 3 1.58 -17.34 -19.87
CA LYS A 3 2.87 -17.16 -19.18
C LYS A 3 3.37 -15.75 -19.46
N ILE A 4 3.49 -14.93 -18.41
CA ILE A 4 4.13 -13.61 -18.51
C ILE A 4 5.57 -13.82 -18.97
N LYS A 5 5.97 -13.23 -20.10
CA LYS A 5 7.36 -13.25 -20.55
C LYS A 5 8.19 -12.37 -19.61
N THR A 6 9.21 -12.96 -18.99
CA THR A 6 10.17 -12.26 -18.13
C THR A 6 11.53 -12.19 -18.83
N ILE A 7 12.28 -11.12 -18.58
CA ILE A 7 13.65 -10.92 -19.07
C ILE A 7 14.54 -10.78 -17.83
N LEU A 8 15.68 -11.49 -17.80
CA LEU A 8 16.68 -11.32 -16.76
C LEU A 8 17.56 -10.11 -17.11
N THR A 9 17.68 -9.17 -16.19
CA THR A 9 18.48 -7.95 -16.35
C THR A 9 19.07 -7.56 -15.01
N HIS A 10 20.29 -7.01 -15.03
CA HIS A 10 20.97 -6.53 -13.83
C HIS A 10 20.76 -5.02 -13.66
N VAL A 11 20.39 -4.60 -12.45
CA VAL A 11 20.18 -3.20 -12.08
C VAL A 11 21.04 -2.91 -10.86
N ARG A 12 21.72 -1.76 -10.84
CA ARG A 12 22.41 -1.28 -9.64
C ARG A 12 21.40 -0.58 -8.74
N ILE A 13 21.28 -1.05 -7.51
CA ILE A 13 20.31 -0.56 -6.51
C ILE A 13 21.12 -0.12 -5.28
N PRO A 14 20.88 1.08 -4.74
CA PRO A 14 21.42 1.51 -3.46
C PRO A 14 21.14 0.52 -2.31
N GLU A 15 22.07 0.40 -1.36
CA GLU A 15 21.99 -0.59 -0.27
C GLU A 15 20.78 -0.36 0.64
N ASP A 16 20.47 0.89 0.95
CA ASP A 16 19.30 1.28 1.75
C ASP A 16 17.99 0.82 1.10
N ILE A 17 17.86 1.00 -0.21
CA ILE A 17 16.65 0.63 -0.96
C ILE A 17 16.48 -0.89 -0.98
N ILE A 18 17.55 -1.66 -1.21
CA ILE A 18 17.43 -3.13 -1.28
C ILE A 18 17.11 -3.73 0.09
N ASP A 19 17.58 -3.12 1.18
CA ASP A 19 17.30 -3.58 2.52
C ASP A 19 15.84 -3.35 2.93
N ASP A 20 15.25 -2.22 2.52
CA ASP A 20 13.81 -1.97 2.70
C ASP A 20 12.96 -2.98 1.91
N ILE A 21 13.35 -3.29 0.67
CA ILE A 21 12.65 -4.29 -0.16
C ILE A 21 12.72 -5.68 0.48
N LYS A 22 13.88 -6.10 0.98
CA LYS A 22 14.03 -7.39 1.67
C LYS A 22 13.11 -7.48 2.88
N ARG A 23 13.06 -6.41 3.69
CA ARG A 23 12.23 -6.36 4.89
C ARG A 23 10.74 -6.48 4.57
N GLU A 24 10.27 -5.80 3.53
CA GLU A 24 8.88 -5.92 3.10
C GLU A 24 8.57 -7.29 2.47
N ALA A 25 9.53 -7.89 1.76
CA ALA A 25 9.40 -9.25 1.23
C ALA A 25 9.25 -10.28 2.36
N GLU A 26 10.09 -10.21 3.39
CA GLU A 26 10.02 -11.07 4.58
C GLU A 26 8.67 -10.94 5.30
N LYS A 27 8.25 -9.71 5.57
CA LYS A 27 6.99 -9.40 6.25
C LYS A 27 5.76 -9.94 5.51
N LYS A 28 5.80 -9.94 4.18
CA LYS A 28 4.71 -10.44 3.32
C LYS A 28 4.87 -11.92 2.96
N GLY A 29 5.97 -12.57 3.33
CA GLY A 29 6.28 -13.94 2.93
C GLY A 29 6.41 -14.11 1.41
N THR A 30 6.91 -13.08 0.71
CA THR A 30 7.06 -13.06 -0.76
C THR A 30 8.53 -12.99 -1.17
N ASP A 31 8.81 -13.15 -2.46
CA ASP A 31 10.15 -12.97 -3.01
C ASP A 31 10.45 -11.49 -3.35
N ILE A 32 11.75 -11.14 -3.34
CA ILE A 32 12.25 -9.80 -3.64
C ILE A 32 11.79 -9.36 -5.04
N SER A 33 11.83 -10.25 -6.02
CA SER A 33 11.47 -9.96 -7.41
C SER A 33 10.01 -9.50 -7.54
N LYS A 34 9.07 -10.14 -6.83
CA LYS A 34 7.66 -9.78 -6.80
C LYS A 34 7.45 -8.42 -6.16
N GLU A 35 8.17 -8.13 -5.08
CA GLU A 35 8.06 -6.83 -4.40
C GLU A 35 8.61 -5.71 -5.29
N VAL A 36 9.78 -5.92 -5.91
CA VAL A 36 10.35 -4.97 -6.89
C VAL A 36 9.39 -4.74 -8.06
N VAL A 37 8.84 -5.80 -8.66
CA VAL A 37 7.88 -5.68 -9.76
C VAL A 37 6.60 -4.98 -9.31
N TYR A 38 6.13 -5.27 -8.09
CA TYR A 38 4.97 -4.59 -7.51
C TYR A 38 5.25 -3.09 -7.36
N MET A 39 6.36 -2.71 -6.74
CA MET A 39 6.75 -1.31 -6.58
C MET A 39 6.90 -0.59 -7.92
N LEU A 40 7.57 -1.20 -8.91
CA LEU A 40 7.74 -0.61 -10.24
C LEU A 40 6.42 -0.43 -10.99
N ARG A 41 5.48 -1.39 -10.87
CA ARG A 41 4.15 -1.29 -11.47
C ARG A 41 3.29 -0.21 -10.82
N HIS A 42 3.50 0.06 -9.54
CA HIS A 42 2.72 1.02 -8.76
C HIS A 42 3.47 2.32 -8.47
N TYR A 43 4.67 2.53 -9.03
CA TYR A 43 5.47 3.74 -8.82
C TYR A 43 4.73 5.03 -9.18
N LYS A 44 3.81 4.97 -10.16
CA LYS A 44 2.96 6.11 -10.56
C LYS A 44 1.70 6.28 -9.70
N HIS A 45 1.41 5.33 -8.82
CA HIS A 45 0.18 5.28 -8.01
C HIS A 45 0.52 4.97 -6.54
N PRO A 46 1.01 5.97 -5.78
CA PRO A 46 1.41 5.80 -4.38
C PRO A 46 0.25 5.33 -3.48
N LEU A 47 -0.99 5.61 -3.88
CA LEU A 47 -2.19 4.97 -3.34
C LEU A 47 -2.41 3.66 -4.08
N THR A 48 -1.88 2.56 -3.53
CA THR A 48 -2.24 1.22 -3.97
C THR A 48 -3.45 0.70 -3.19
N PRO A 49 -4.22 -0.27 -3.70
CA PRO A 49 -5.34 -0.85 -2.94
C PRO A 49 -4.93 -1.35 -1.55
N PHE A 50 -3.73 -1.92 -1.42
CA PHE A 50 -3.19 -2.36 -0.14
C PHE A 50 -2.95 -1.20 0.84
N VAL A 51 -2.40 -0.08 0.35
CA VAL A 51 -2.16 1.12 1.17
C VAL A 51 -3.49 1.73 1.62
N VAL A 52 -4.46 1.84 0.72
CA VAL A 52 -5.78 2.40 1.05
C VAL A 52 -6.54 1.53 2.06
N ILE A 53 -6.48 0.19 1.94
CA ILE A 53 -7.01 -0.73 2.96
C ILE A 53 -6.36 -0.50 4.33
N LYS A 54 -5.04 -0.30 4.36
CA LYS A 54 -4.32 -0.08 5.61
C LYS A 54 -4.73 1.25 6.27
N ILE A 55 -4.91 2.31 5.49
CA ILE A 55 -5.41 3.61 5.97
C ILE A 55 -6.85 3.47 6.48
N GLN A 56 -7.73 2.78 5.74
CA GLN A 56 -9.12 2.51 6.16
C GLN A 56 -9.18 1.81 7.53
N ASN A 57 -8.32 0.82 7.74
CA ASN A 57 -8.29 0.09 9.02
C ASN A 57 -7.85 0.99 10.19
N ILE A 58 -6.91 1.90 9.95
CA ILE A 58 -6.48 2.89 10.95
C ILE A 58 -7.62 3.86 11.26
N VAL A 59 -8.27 4.40 10.23
CA VAL A 59 -9.41 5.31 10.37
C VAL A 59 -10.55 4.63 11.12
N ASN A 60 -10.93 3.40 10.74
CA ASN A 60 -11.97 2.64 11.41
C ASN A 60 -11.66 2.44 12.91
N ARG A 61 -10.39 2.15 13.24
CA ARG A 61 -9.96 1.97 14.63
C ARG A 61 -10.01 3.29 15.42
N ALA A 62 -9.59 4.39 14.82
CA ALA A 62 -9.71 5.73 15.41
C ALA A 62 -11.19 6.10 15.62
N CYS A 63 -12.04 5.80 14.64
CA CYS A 63 -13.47 6.07 14.71
C CYS A 63 -14.15 5.25 15.82
N THR A 64 -13.80 3.97 16.01
CA THR A 64 -14.36 3.18 17.12
C THR A 64 -14.07 3.77 18.50
N ILE A 65 -12.98 4.53 18.64
CA ILE A 65 -12.59 5.22 19.88
C ILE A 65 -13.27 6.59 19.98
N ALA A 66 -13.27 7.36 18.89
CA ALA A 66 -13.72 8.74 18.86
C ALA A 66 -15.25 8.92 18.72
N MET A 67 -15.98 7.91 18.25
CA MET A 67 -17.41 8.01 17.92
C MET A 67 -18.30 8.38 19.12
N ARG A 68 -17.86 8.14 20.36
CA ARG A 68 -18.57 8.57 21.57
C ARG A 68 -18.34 10.04 21.95
N TYR A 69 -17.25 10.65 21.49
CA TYR A 69 -16.83 11.98 21.95
C TYR A 69 -16.83 13.04 20.85
N ALA A 70 -16.62 12.63 19.60
CA ALA A 70 -16.53 13.52 18.44
C ALA A 70 -17.09 12.84 17.17
N PRO A 71 -18.42 12.60 17.10
CA PRO A 71 -19.04 11.89 15.98
C PRO A 71 -18.91 12.64 14.64
N ASP A 72 -18.84 13.98 14.65
CA ASP A 72 -18.71 14.77 13.43
C ASP A 72 -17.32 14.62 12.80
N ILE A 73 -16.26 14.58 13.62
CA ILE A 73 -14.88 14.29 13.17
C ILE A 73 -14.79 12.89 12.56
N VAL A 74 -15.50 11.92 13.14
CA VAL A 74 -15.58 10.55 12.59
C VAL A 74 -16.20 10.51 11.20
N ARG A 75 -17.27 11.30 10.96
CA ARG A 75 -17.89 11.39 9.64
C ARG A 75 -16.98 12.06 8.61
N GLU A 76 -16.26 13.11 9.00
CA GLU A 76 -15.28 13.78 8.14
C GLU A 76 -14.15 12.82 7.74
N LEU A 77 -13.58 12.09 8.69
CA LEU A 77 -12.53 11.10 8.42
C LEU A 77 -13.02 9.98 7.49
N GLN A 78 -14.25 9.50 7.66
CA GLN A 78 -14.83 8.50 6.74
C GLN A 78 -15.08 9.08 5.34
N ARG A 79 -15.45 10.36 5.24
CA ARG A 79 -15.62 11.04 3.95
C ARG A 79 -14.29 11.17 3.21
N ASP A 80 -13.25 11.63 3.89
CA ASP A 80 -11.91 11.79 3.31
C ASP A 80 -11.32 10.45 2.88
N MET A 81 -11.57 9.40 3.67
CA MET A 81 -11.18 8.04 3.31
C MET A 81 -11.89 7.54 2.05
N ASN A 82 -13.17 7.87 1.86
CA ASN A 82 -13.90 7.56 0.63
C ASN A 82 -13.37 8.33 -0.58
N GLU A 83 -12.87 9.56 -0.41
CA GLU A 83 -12.18 10.28 -1.49
C GLU A 83 -10.89 9.56 -1.90
N LEU A 84 -10.10 9.03 -0.94
CA LEU A 84 -8.90 8.24 -1.24
C LEU A 84 -9.22 6.98 -2.07
N TRP A 85 -10.36 6.34 -1.84
CA TRP A 85 -10.83 5.22 -2.66
C TRP A 85 -11.16 5.61 -4.11
N LYS A 86 -11.54 6.87 -4.38
CA LYS A 86 -11.80 7.32 -5.76
C LYS A 86 -10.53 7.46 -6.58
N TYR A 87 -9.39 7.77 -5.97
CA TYR A 87 -8.09 7.81 -6.65
C TYR A 87 -7.58 6.44 -7.08
N LEU A 88 -8.23 5.35 -6.65
CA LEU A 88 -7.98 3.98 -7.10
C LEU A 88 -8.84 3.54 -8.29
N LYS A 89 -9.88 4.29 -8.65
CA LYS A 89 -10.77 3.99 -9.78
C LYS A 89 -10.29 4.71 -11.04
#